data_AF-A0A961JSY0-F1
#
_entry.id   AF-A0A961JSY0-F1
#
_cell.length_a   1.000
_cell.length_b   1.000
_cell.length_c   1.000
_cell.angle_alpha   90.00
_cell.angle_beta   90.00
_cell.angle_gamma   90.00
#
_symmetry.space_group_name_H-M   'P 1'
#
loop_
_entity.id
_entity.type
_entity.pdbx_description
1 polymer ?
#
loop_
_entity_poly.entity_id
_entity_poly.type
_entity_poly.pdbx_seq_one_letter_code
_entity_poly.pdbx_strand_id
1 'polypeptide(L)'
;ASLIPAEVLPDWARRFRVLGEKTARSDWYRSGLGQAEIQAIRDRIEAEGPLSTHAFDTKHEGPKEMWARPPHKKALDQMWYAGELATAHREKFVKFYDLGARVFPGGCDSGKPERDQTDALHARAMHHLGFGTPSELMKFWGATSPAEVKDWLGRTDLRPVEIEAADGRSYAAVAAPDIAERLAEAP
;
A
#
# COMPACT_ATOMS: atom_id res chain seq x y z
N ALA A 1 -5.22 4.74 -11.67
CA ALA A 1 -4.37 4.33 -10.53
C ALA A 1 -3.95 5.59 -9.80
N SER A 2 -4.01 5.58 -8.47
CA SER A 2 -3.51 6.71 -7.66
C SER A 2 -2.02 6.54 -7.39
N LEU A 3 -1.30 7.66 -7.26
CA LEU A 3 0.13 7.68 -6.91
C LEU A 3 0.28 8.07 -5.44
N ILE A 4 1.25 7.45 -4.75
CA ILE A 4 1.66 7.84 -3.39
C ILE A 4 2.99 8.60 -3.53
N PRO A 5 3.09 9.84 -2.99
CA PRO A 5 4.35 10.57 -3.01
C PRO A 5 5.48 9.80 -2.31
N ALA A 6 6.70 9.87 -2.84
CA ALA A 6 7.82 9.07 -2.34
C ALA A 6 8.18 9.43 -0.88
N GLU A 7 7.98 10.68 -0.46
CA GLU A 7 8.20 11.12 0.93
C GLU A 7 7.24 10.50 1.96
N VAL A 8 6.18 9.82 1.50
CA VAL A 8 5.24 9.09 2.35
C VAL A 8 5.68 7.64 2.57
N LEU A 9 6.55 7.12 1.70
CA LEU A 9 7.03 5.74 1.73
C LEU A 9 7.56 5.30 3.11
N PRO A 10 8.39 6.09 3.84
CA PRO A 10 8.94 5.66 5.12
C PRO A 10 7.86 5.30 6.17
N ASP A 11 6.72 5.98 6.16
CA ASP A 11 5.61 5.72 7.10
C ASP A 11 4.62 4.70 6.52
N TRP A 12 4.44 4.70 5.19
CA TRP A 12 3.51 3.81 4.51
C TRP A 12 4.04 2.38 4.33
N ALA A 13 5.36 2.17 4.36
CA ALA A 13 6.00 0.89 4.12
C ALA A 13 5.54 -0.24 5.05
N ARG A 14 5.00 0.07 6.24
CA ARG A 14 4.32 -0.93 7.07
C ARG A 14 3.23 -1.70 6.32
N ARG A 15 2.61 -1.07 5.30
CA ARG A 15 1.61 -1.69 4.44
C ARG A 15 2.19 -2.87 3.66
N PHE A 16 3.43 -2.75 3.18
CA PHE A 16 4.13 -3.86 2.53
C PHE A 16 4.32 -5.03 3.49
N ARG A 17 4.74 -4.76 4.73
CA ARG A 17 4.87 -5.79 5.75
C ARG A 17 3.54 -6.51 6.02
N VAL A 18 2.47 -5.76 6.28
CA VAL A 18 1.13 -6.34 6.55
C VAL A 18 0.61 -7.16 5.36
N LEU A 19 0.76 -6.65 4.13
CA LEU A 19 0.30 -7.36 2.95
C LEU A 19 1.17 -8.58 2.62
N GLY A 20 2.50 -8.45 2.74
CA GLY A 20 3.46 -9.53 2.58
C GLY A 20 3.24 -10.65 3.58
N GLU A 21 3.08 -10.34 4.87
CA GLU A 21 2.74 -11.32 5.91
C GLU A 21 1.41 -12.03 5.62
N LYS A 22 0.41 -11.30 5.10
CA LYS A 22 -0.88 -11.88 4.74
C LYS A 22 -0.75 -12.86 3.57
N THR A 23 -0.05 -12.49 2.50
CA THR A 23 0.12 -13.33 1.31
C THR A 23 1.03 -14.53 1.57
N ALA A 24 2.01 -14.38 2.47
CA ALA A 24 2.90 -15.44 2.93
C ALA A 24 2.20 -16.55 3.75
N ARG A 25 0.93 -16.35 4.15
CA ARG A 25 0.13 -17.38 4.81
C ARG A 25 -0.46 -18.42 3.86
N SER A 26 -0.43 -18.18 2.55
CA SER A 26 -0.99 -19.11 1.58
C SER A 26 -0.19 -20.42 1.50
N ASP A 27 -0.88 -21.55 1.34
CA ASP A 27 -0.24 -22.86 1.24
C ASP A 27 0.71 -22.94 0.05
N TRP A 28 0.34 -22.32 -1.08
CA TRP A 28 1.20 -22.26 -2.25
C TRP A 28 2.51 -21.53 -1.96
N TYR A 29 2.48 -20.39 -1.27
CA TYR A 29 3.69 -19.66 -0.90
C TYR A 29 4.60 -20.49 0.03
N ARG A 30 4.02 -21.19 1.00
CA ARG A 30 4.76 -22.03 1.95
C ARG A 30 5.27 -23.33 1.34
N SER A 31 4.77 -23.72 0.17
CA SER A 31 5.24 -24.92 -0.53
C SER A 31 6.65 -24.73 -1.08
N GLY A 32 7.42 -25.82 -1.18
CA GLY A 32 8.76 -25.78 -1.79
C GLY A 32 8.73 -25.30 -3.24
N LEU A 33 7.67 -25.61 -3.99
CA LEU A 33 7.48 -25.12 -5.36
C LEU A 33 7.29 -23.60 -5.40
N GLY A 34 6.51 -23.04 -4.47
CA GLY A 34 6.31 -21.59 -4.37
C GLY A 34 7.60 -20.86 -4.04
N GLN A 35 8.36 -21.37 -3.05
CA GLN A 35 9.66 -20.79 -2.67
C GLN A 35 10.69 -20.87 -3.80
N ALA A 36 10.77 -21.99 -4.52
CA ALA A 36 11.66 -22.14 -5.67
C ALA A 36 11.31 -21.16 -6.80
N GLU A 37 10.02 -20.97 -7.09
CA GLU A 37 9.56 -20.01 -8.10
C GLU A 37 9.92 -18.57 -7.73
N ILE A 38 9.73 -18.19 -6.47
CA ILE A 38 10.09 -16.85 -5.96
C ILE A 38 11.59 -16.61 -6.10
N GLN A 39 12.42 -17.55 -5.66
CA GLN A 39 13.87 -17.42 -5.75
C GLN A 39 14.32 -17.30 -7.21
N ALA A 40 13.80 -18.15 -8.11
CA ALA A 40 14.16 -18.12 -9.53
C ALA A 40 13.79 -16.77 -10.19
N ILE A 41 12.64 -16.20 -9.85
CA ILE A 41 12.24 -14.87 -10.35
C ILE A 41 13.16 -13.78 -9.80
N ARG A 42 13.45 -13.82 -8.50
CA ARG A 42 14.35 -12.86 -7.83
C ARG A 42 15.74 -12.86 -8.48
N ASP A 43 16.33 -14.04 -8.68
CA ASP A 43 17.66 -14.20 -9.25
C ASP A 43 17.74 -13.63 -10.67
N ARG A 44 16.70 -13.84 -11.48
CA ARG A 44 16.63 -13.28 -12.83
C ARG A 44 16.51 -11.77 -12.84
N ILE A 45 15.67 -11.19 -11.98
CA ILE A 45 15.56 -9.71 -11.89
C ILE A 45 16.86 -9.10 -11.35
N GLU A 46 17.52 -9.79 -10.42
CA GLU A 46 18.83 -9.36 -9.91
C GLU A 46 19.89 -9.33 -11.02
N ALA A 47 19.93 -10.35 -11.88
CA ALA A 47 20.90 -10.49 -12.97
C ALA A 47 20.59 -9.67 -14.23
N GLU A 48 19.33 -9.65 -14.67
CA GLU A 48 18.90 -9.09 -15.96
C GLU A 48 18.36 -7.65 -15.83
N GLY A 49 18.06 -7.20 -14.62
CA GLY A 49 17.37 -5.93 -14.38
C GLY A 49 15.84 -6.06 -14.44
N PRO A 50 15.11 -4.97 -14.70
CA PRO A 50 13.65 -5.00 -14.67
C PRO A 50 13.04 -5.96 -15.69
N LEU A 51 12.16 -6.86 -15.23
CA LEU A 51 11.48 -7.85 -16.09
C LEU A 51 9.96 -7.73 -15.98
N SER A 52 9.26 -7.98 -17.09
CA SER A 52 7.80 -8.07 -17.10
C SER A 52 7.31 -9.50 -16.85
N THR A 53 6.02 -9.67 -16.63
CA THR A 53 5.40 -11.00 -16.49
C THR A 53 5.72 -11.93 -17.67
N HIS A 54 5.91 -11.37 -18.87
CA HIS A 54 6.20 -12.15 -20.08
C HIS A 54 7.54 -12.87 -20.03
N ALA A 55 8.50 -12.35 -19.27
CA ALA A 55 9.80 -13.00 -19.11
C ALA A 55 9.70 -14.37 -18.41
N PHE A 56 8.60 -14.63 -17.69
CA PHE A 56 8.38 -15.83 -16.88
C PHE A 56 7.26 -16.74 -17.44
N ASP A 57 6.76 -16.45 -18.63
CA ASP A 57 5.78 -17.31 -19.29
C ASP A 57 6.45 -18.62 -19.71
N THR A 58 6.15 -19.70 -18.99
CA THR A 58 6.54 -21.06 -19.38
C THR A 58 5.52 -21.63 -20.37
N LYS A 59 5.98 -22.24 -21.46
CA LYS A 59 5.12 -23.08 -22.30
C LYS A 59 4.76 -24.34 -21.50
N HIS A 60 3.52 -24.39 -21.00
CA HIS A 60 3.01 -25.58 -20.32
C HIS A 60 2.48 -26.58 -21.37
N GLU A 61 3.11 -27.74 -21.48
CA GLU A 61 2.60 -28.89 -22.24
C GLU A 61 1.70 -29.72 -21.32
N GLY A 62 0.42 -29.35 -21.22
CA GLY A 62 -0.55 -30.03 -20.38
C GLY A 62 -1.92 -29.34 -20.40
N PRO A 63 -3.00 -29.98 -19.92
CA PRO A 63 -4.32 -29.37 -19.88
C PRO A 63 -4.28 -28.09 -19.06
N LYS A 64 -4.50 -26.95 -19.74
CA LYS A 64 -4.63 -25.66 -19.06
C LYS A 64 -5.90 -25.68 -18.22
N GLU A 65 -5.75 -25.75 -16.92
CA GLU A 65 -6.76 -25.29 -15.97
C GLU A 65 -7.07 -23.81 -16.30
N MET A 66 -8.15 -23.57 -17.06
CA MET A 66 -8.45 -22.26 -17.69
C MET A 66 -8.60 -21.13 -16.66
N TRP A 67 -8.81 -21.47 -15.39
CA TRP A 67 -9.03 -20.56 -14.27
C TRP A 67 -7.86 -20.55 -13.28
N ALA A 68 -6.83 -21.38 -13.45
CA ALA A 68 -5.68 -21.41 -12.56
C ALA A 68 -4.71 -20.27 -12.88
N ARG A 69 -4.49 -19.40 -11.89
CA ARG A 69 -3.48 -18.36 -11.99
C ARG A 69 -2.07 -18.98 -12.07
N PRO A 70 -1.24 -18.63 -13.07
CA PRO A 70 0.11 -19.18 -13.24
C PRO A 70 1.01 -18.95 -12.01
N PRO A 71 1.93 -19.87 -11.69
CA PRO A 71 2.86 -19.76 -10.56
C PRO A 71 3.64 -18.44 -10.52
N HIS A 72 4.27 -18.05 -11.63
CA HIS A 72 5.03 -16.79 -11.70
C HIS A 72 4.19 -15.55 -11.37
N LYS A 73 2.89 -15.54 -11.73
CA LYS A 73 1.99 -14.41 -11.39
C LYS A 73 1.63 -14.38 -9.91
N LYS A 74 1.63 -15.53 -9.23
CA LYS A 74 1.45 -15.60 -7.77
C LYS A 74 2.70 -15.13 -7.04
N ALA A 75 3.88 -15.55 -7.50
CA ALA A 75 5.17 -15.10 -6.98
C ALA A 75 5.33 -13.58 -7.13
N LEU A 76 5.18 -13.05 -8.35
CA LEU A 76 5.32 -11.61 -8.64
C LEU A 76 4.37 -10.76 -7.78
N ASP A 77 3.12 -11.19 -7.61
CA ASP A 77 2.17 -10.48 -6.74
C ASP A 77 2.61 -10.51 -5.29
N GLN A 78 3.03 -11.66 -4.77
CA GLN A 78 3.46 -11.75 -3.38
C GLN A 78 4.67 -10.85 -3.14
N MET A 79 5.70 -10.92 -3.98
CA MET A 79 6.90 -10.10 -3.83
C MET A 79 6.58 -8.61 -3.97
N TRP A 80 5.65 -8.24 -4.85
CA TRP A 80 5.17 -6.86 -4.99
C TRP A 80 4.40 -6.38 -3.75
N TYR A 81 3.53 -7.22 -3.19
CA TYR A 81 2.80 -6.93 -1.96
C TYR A 81 3.72 -6.85 -0.74
N ALA A 82 4.82 -7.60 -0.73
CA ALA A 82 5.84 -7.56 0.32
C ALA A 82 6.83 -6.41 0.16
N GLY A 83 6.78 -5.66 -0.95
CA GLY A 83 7.74 -4.59 -1.24
C GLY A 83 9.13 -5.10 -1.67
N GLU A 84 9.29 -6.41 -1.85
CA GLU A 84 10.51 -7.03 -2.39
C GLU A 84 10.72 -6.66 -3.86
N LEU A 85 9.62 -6.52 -4.60
CA LEU A 85 9.59 -5.97 -5.96
C LEU A 85 8.77 -4.68 -6.01
N ALA A 86 9.15 -3.80 -6.92
CA ALA A 86 8.42 -2.59 -7.25
C ALA A 86 8.25 -2.47 -8.76
N THR A 87 7.23 -1.73 -9.20
CA THR A 87 7.09 -1.40 -10.62
C THR A 87 8.08 -0.30 -10.97
N ALA A 88 9.16 -0.65 -11.67
CA ALA A 88 10.20 0.30 -12.09
C ALA A 88 9.70 1.21 -13.21
N HIS A 89 9.04 0.64 -14.21
CA HIS A 89 8.43 1.39 -15.31
C HIS A 89 7.30 0.60 -15.97
N ARG A 90 6.65 1.22 -16.96
CA ARG A 90 5.65 0.56 -17.80
C ARG A 90 5.93 0.83 -19.26
N GLU A 91 5.78 -0.20 -20.08
CA GLU A 91 5.76 -0.07 -21.54
C GLU A 91 4.41 -0.53 -22.05
N LYS A 92 3.66 0.34 -22.75
CA LYS A 92 2.34 0.00 -23.31
C LYS A 92 1.42 -0.74 -22.31
N PHE A 93 1.35 -0.22 -21.07
CA PHE A 93 0.63 -0.79 -19.92
C PHE A 93 1.22 -2.06 -19.28
N VAL A 94 2.24 -2.67 -19.86
CA VAL A 94 2.97 -3.80 -19.27
C VAL A 94 3.85 -3.28 -18.13
N LYS A 95 3.72 -3.86 -16.94
CA LYS A 95 4.57 -3.54 -15.78
C LYS A 95 5.90 -4.29 -15.91
N PHE A 96 6.99 -3.55 -15.70
CA PHE A 96 8.31 -4.12 -15.49
C PHE A 96 8.65 -4.00 -14.01
N TYR A 97 8.97 -5.13 -13.39
CA TYR A 97 9.29 -5.24 -11.98
C TYR A 97 10.80 -5.27 -11.80
N ASP A 98 11.30 -4.49 -10.85
CA ASP A 98 12.68 -4.55 -10.38
C ASP A 98 12.67 -4.70 -8.85
N LEU A 99 13.84 -4.97 -8.27
CA LEU A 99 14.03 -5.05 -6.84
C LEU A 99 13.55 -3.75 -6.18
N GLY A 100 12.73 -3.88 -5.13
CA GLY A 100 12.21 -2.73 -4.38
C GLY A 100 13.31 -1.81 -3.90
N ALA A 101 14.45 -2.37 -3.46
CA ALA A 101 15.63 -1.63 -3.03
C ALA A 101 16.33 -0.82 -4.15
N ARG A 102 16.17 -1.20 -5.43
CA ARG A 102 16.69 -0.43 -6.58
C ARG A 102 15.73 0.71 -6.95
N VAL A 103 14.42 0.47 -6.84
CA VAL A 103 13.38 1.46 -7.19
C VAL A 103 13.20 2.51 -6.09
N PHE A 104 13.41 2.14 -4.83
CA PHE A 104 13.34 3.02 -3.68
C PHE A 104 14.71 3.15 -3.02
N PRO A 105 15.62 4.01 -3.53
CA PRO A 105 16.92 4.24 -2.92
C PRO A 105 16.77 4.73 -1.48
N GLY A 106 17.41 4.05 -0.53
CA GLY A 106 17.21 4.27 0.91
C GLY A 106 16.30 3.23 1.58
N GLY A 107 15.66 2.36 0.79
CA GLY A 107 14.80 1.29 1.28
C GLY A 107 13.41 1.77 1.70
N CYS A 108 12.57 0.81 2.08
CA CYS A 108 11.23 1.07 2.58
C CYS A 108 11.20 1.19 4.12
N ASP A 109 12.23 0.71 4.81
CA ASP A 109 12.26 0.75 6.27
C ASP A 109 12.67 2.15 6.77
N SER A 110 11.80 2.78 7.54
CA SER A 110 12.08 4.09 8.15
C SER A 110 12.84 4.01 9.46
N GLY A 111 12.94 2.82 10.07
CA GLY A 111 13.43 2.64 11.43
C GLY A 111 12.56 3.32 12.51
N LYS A 112 11.46 3.96 12.13
CA LYS A 112 10.56 4.65 13.07
C LYS A 112 9.72 3.64 13.84
N PRO A 113 9.41 3.89 15.13
CA PRO A 113 8.40 3.15 15.86
C PRO A 113 7.08 3.08 15.07
N GLU A 114 6.37 1.95 15.13
CA GLU A 114 5.11 1.78 14.38
C GLU A 114 4.09 2.89 14.68
N ARG A 115 4.02 3.32 15.93
CA ARG A 115 3.12 4.40 16.36
C ARG A 115 3.43 5.72 15.67
N ASP A 116 4.71 6.06 15.52
CA ASP A 116 5.13 7.31 14.88
C ASP A 116 4.77 7.29 13.39
N GLN A 117 4.90 6.12 12.74
CA GLN A 117 4.47 5.92 11.36
C GLN A 117 2.95 6.12 11.22
N THR A 118 2.16 5.49 12.10
CA THR A 118 0.70 5.62 12.04
C THR A 118 0.24 7.04 12.31
N ASP A 119 0.80 7.70 13.34
CA ASP A 119 0.45 9.08 13.70
C ASP A 119 0.79 10.05 12.55
N ALA A 120 1.94 9.87 11.88
CA ALA A 120 2.31 10.66 10.70
C ALA A 120 1.35 10.45 9.51
N LEU A 121 0.92 9.20 9.27
CA LEU A 121 -0.06 8.90 8.24
C LEU A 121 -1.43 9.52 8.55
N HIS A 122 -1.90 9.46 9.80
CA HIS A 122 -3.17 10.09 10.21
C HIS A 122 -3.12 11.60 10.11
N ALA A 123 -2.03 12.23 10.54
CA ALA A 123 -1.83 13.68 10.41
C ALA A 123 -1.86 14.12 8.94
N ARG A 124 -1.15 13.40 8.05
CA ARG A 124 -1.18 13.66 6.60
C ARG A 124 -2.57 13.44 6.00
N ALA A 125 -3.27 12.37 6.40
CA ALA A 125 -4.63 12.12 5.93
C ALA A 125 -5.58 13.26 6.35
N MET A 126 -5.52 13.69 7.61
CA MET A 126 -6.31 14.84 8.09
C MET A 126 -5.97 16.12 7.34
N HIS A 127 -4.68 16.38 7.07
CA HIS A 127 -4.26 17.53 6.29
C HIS A 127 -4.87 17.54 4.87
N HIS A 128 -4.87 16.38 4.17
CA HIS A 128 -5.43 16.26 2.82
C HIS A 128 -6.96 16.27 2.78
N LEU A 129 -7.61 15.68 3.79
CA LEU A 129 -9.06 15.61 3.85
C LEU A 129 -9.69 16.91 4.39
N GLY A 130 -9.00 17.61 5.29
CA GLY A 130 -9.51 18.78 6.05
C GLY A 130 -10.49 18.39 7.15
N PHE A 131 -11.40 17.46 6.86
CA PHE A 131 -12.30 16.80 7.79
C PHE A 131 -12.57 15.36 7.35
N GLY A 132 -13.03 14.51 8.27
CA GLY A 132 -13.45 13.18 7.90
C GLY A 132 -13.89 12.34 9.09
N THR A 133 -14.50 11.21 8.78
CA THR A 133 -14.84 10.18 9.75
C THR A 133 -13.62 9.35 10.13
N PRO A 134 -13.63 8.65 11.28
CA PRO A 134 -12.58 7.70 11.63
C PRO A 134 -12.34 6.63 10.54
N SER A 135 -13.42 6.24 9.83
CA SER A 135 -13.35 5.25 8.75
C SER A 135 -12.60 5.79 7.54
N GLU A 136 -12.81 7.06 7.18
CA GLU A 136 -12.12 7.72 6.07
C GLU A 136 -10.64 7.94 6.39
N LEU A 137 -10.31 8.38 7.60
CA LEU A 137 -8.91 8.50 8.06
C LEU A 137 -8.17 7.15 7.99
N MET A 138 -8.82 6.07 8.40
CA MET A 138 -8.25 4.71 8.29
C MET A 138 -8.01 4.32 6.82
N LYS A 139 -9.01 4.54 5.98
CA LYS A 139 -9.03 4.08 4.58
C LYS A 139 -8.11 4.90 3.68
N PHE A 140 -7.84 6.17 4.02
CA PHE A 140 -7.08 7.10 3.19
C PHE A 140 -5.74 6.49 2.72
N TRP A 141 -4.96 5.95 3.65
CA TRP A 141 -3.71 5.25 3.33
C TRP A 141 -3.87 3.73 3.25
N GLY A 142 -4.96 3.18 3.79
CA GLY A 142 -5.21 1.73 3.87
C GLY A 142 -4.14 0.98 4.66
N ALA A 143 -3.39 1.69 5.49
CA ALA A 143 -2.18 1.23 6.17
C ALA A 143 -2.30 1.34 7.69
N THR A 144 -3.50 1.55 8.24
CA THR A 144 -3.76 1.62 9.69
C THR A 144 -5.03 0.83 10.04
N SER A 145 -5.28 0.64 11.33
CA SER A 145 -6.39 -0.14 11.90
C SER A 145 -7.40 0.75 12.63
N PRO A 146 -8.62 0.25 12.91
CA PRO A 146 -9.61 1.01 13.69
C PRO A 146 -9.11 1.40 15.09
N ALA A 147 -8.32 0.52 15.73
CA ALA A 147 -7.78 0.77 17.06
C ALA A 147 -6.72 1.89 17.03
N GLU A 148 -5.82 1.89 16.04
CA GLU A 148 -4.81 2.94 15.87
C GLU A 148 -5.46 4.30 15.59
N VAL A 149 -6.50 4.35 14.74
CA VAL A 149 -7.25 5.60 14.51
C VAL A 149 -7.94 6.08 15.77
N LYS A 150 -8.65 5.20 16.50
CA LYS A 150 -9.33 5.56 17.73
C LYS A 150 -8.37 6.11 18.78
N ASP A 151 -7.21 5.47 18.94
CA ASP A 151 -6.15 5.92 19.82
C ASP A 151 -5.63 7.30 19.40
N TRP A 152 -5.33 7.51 18.11
CA TRP A 152 -4.86 8.79 17.59
C TRP A 152 -5.86 9.93 17.81
N LEU A 153 -7.15 9.68 17.54
CA LEU A 153 -8.23 10.65 17.76
C LEU A 153 -8.38 11.05 19.24
N GLY A 154 -8.13 10.13 20.17
CA GLY A 154 -8.22 10.40 21.61
C GLY A 154 -7.07 11.26 22.16
N ARG A 155 -6.02 11.49 21.36
CA ARG A 155 -4.77 12.17 21.77
C ARG A 155 -4.47 13.44 20.99
N THR A 156 -5.15 13.63 19.85
CA THR A 156 -4.90 14.73 18.93
C THR A 156 -5.93 15.80 19.14
N ASP A 157 -5.50 17.07 19.13
CA ASP A 157 -6.45 18.19 19.13
C ASP A 157 -7.14 18.23 17.76
N LEU A 158 -8.41 17.83 17.71
CA LEU A 158 -9.25 17.87 16.52
C LEU A 158 -10.60 18.48 16.89
N ARG A 159 -11.26 19.11 15.93
CA ARG A 159 -12.54 19.76 16.15
C ARG A 159 -13.66 18.77 15.80
N PRO A 160 -14.57 18.43 16.73
CA PRO A 160 -15.79 17.73 16.35
C PRO A 160 -16.62 18.64 15.44
N VAL A 161 -17.10 18.10 14.33
CA VAL A 161 -17.90 18.84 13.34
C VAL A 161 -19.09 17.99 12.91
N GLU A 162 -20.13 18.67 12.43
CA GLU A 162 -21.25 18.06 11.73
C GLU A 162 -21.18 18.50 10.26
N ILE A 163 -21.23 17.52 9.35
CA ILE A 163 -21.13 17.76 7.91
C ILE A 163 -22.48 17.45 7.29
N GLU A 164 -23.08 18.44 6.64
CA GLU A 164 -24.26 18.25 5.80
C GLU A 164 -23.82 17.81 4.39
N ALA A 165 -24.26 16.64 3.97
CA ALA A 165 -24.04 16.14 2.62
C ALA A 165 -24.99 16.80 1.61
N ALA A 166 -24.68 16.70 0.32
CA ALA A 166 -25.48 17.29 -0.76
C ALA A 166 -26.94 16.80 -0.82
N ASP A 167 -27.28 15.71 -0.14
CA ASP A 167 -28.65 15.18 -0.03
C ASP A 167 -29.37 15.65 1.24
N GLY A 168 -28.80 16.59 2.00
CA GLY A 168 -29.34 17.13 3.23
C GLY A 168 -29.15 16.24 4.46
N ARG A 169 -28.48 15.09 4.33
CA ARG A 169 -28.15 14.25 5.48
C ARG A 169 -26.91 14.79 6.19
N SER A 170 -27.02 14.94 7.49
CA SER A 170 -25.88 15.32 8.33
C SER A 170 -25.21 14.10 8.97
N TYR A 171 -23.89 14.17 9.15
CA TYR A 171 -23.14 13.16 9.88
C TYR A 171 -22.02 13.79 10.72
N ALA A 172 -21.71 13.12 11.84
CA ALA A 172 -20.62 13.53 12.71
C ALA A 172 -19.25 13.16 12.11
N ALA A 173 -18.31 14.08 12.18
CA ALA A 173 -16.94 13.92 11.74
C ALA A 173 -15.96 14.67 12.67
N VAL A 174 -14.68 14.59 12.36
CA VAL A 174 -13.62 15.39 12.98
C VAL A 174 -12.91 16.21 11.91
N ALA A 175 -12.46 17.41 12.27
CA ALA A 175 -11.73 18.30 11.39
C ALA A 175 -10.42 18.78 12.02
N ALA A 176 -9.53 19.29 11.18
CA ALA A 176 -8.30 19.92 11.62
C ALA A 176 -8.58 21.13 12.54
N PRO A 177 -7.68 21.46 13.49
CA PRO A 177 -7.86 22.58 14.43
C PRO A 177 -8.16 23.93 13.77
N ASP A 178 -7.59 24.15 12.59
CA ASP A 178 -7.65 25.35 11.76
C ASP A 178 -8.85 25.35 10.79
N ILE A 179 -9.81 24.42 10.94
CA ILE A 179 -10.94 24.31 10.01
C ILE A 179 -11.75 25.61 9.87
N ALA A 180 -11.91 26.38 10.95
CA ALA A 180 -12.63 27.65 10.92
C ALA A 180 -11.91 28.70 10.05
N GLU A 181 -10.58 28.75 10.11
CA GLU A 181 -9.76 29.65 9.29
C GLU A 181 -9.84 29.24 7.82
N ARG A 182 -9.70 27.94 7.53
CA ARG A 182 -9.84 27.39 6.18
C ARG A 182 -11.20 27.69 5.55
N LEU A 183 -12.27 27.62 6.34
CA LEU A 183 -13.62 27.94 5.86
C LEU A 183 -13.79 29.44 5.59
N ALA A 184 -13.14 30.33 6.36
CA ALA A 184 -13.18 31.77 6.13
C ALA A 184 -12.43 32.18 4.84
N GLU A 185 -11.45 31.39 4.43
CA GLU A 185 -10.68 31.59 3.19
C GLU A 185 -11.23 30.80 1.98
N ALA A 186 -12.26 29.97 2.19
CA ALA A 186 -12.83 29.16 1.11
C ALA A 186 -13.53 30.05 0.06
N PRO A 187 -13.32 29.79 -1.24
CA PRO A 187 -13.87 30.61 -2.33
C PRO A 187 -15.39 30.50 -2.51
#